data_AF-A0A2E8X2G3-F1
#
_entry.id   AF-A0A2E8X2G3-F1
#
_cell.length_a   1.000
_cell.length_b   1.000
_cell.length_c   1.000
_cell.angle_alpha   90.00
_cell.angle_beta   90.00
_cell.angle_gamma   90.00
#
_symmetry.space_group_name_H-M   'P 1'
#
loop_
_entity.id
_entity.type
_entity.pdbx_description
1 polymer ?
#
loop_
_entity_poly.entity_id
_entity_poly.type
_entity_poly.pdbx_seq_one_letter_code
_entity_poly.pdbx_strand_id
1 'polypeptide(L)' 'MLDREGLENSSEIAIIGNELEVTEKLQEYADAGATDFAASIFKTGKNDAENAARTKNLLKNLVGKI' A
#
# COMPACT_ATOMS: atom_id res chain seq x y z
N MET A 1 9.05 -14.77 3.54
CA MET A 1 7.65 -14.37 3.87
C MET A 1 6.75 -14.43 2.64
N LEU A 2 7.28 -14.37 1.41
CA LEU A 2 6.57 -14.58 0.14
C LEU A 2 6.36 -16.06 -0.24
N ASP A 3 7.29 -16.96 0.14
CA ASP A 3 7.19 -18.41 -0.13
C ASP A 3 5.92 -19.11 0.39
N ARG A 4 5.29 -18.57 1.45
CA ARG A 4 4.09 -19.17 2.06
C ARG A 4 2.81 -18.82 1.31
N GLU A 5 2.81 -17.73 0.53
CA GLU A 5 1.65 -17.27 -0.24
C GLU A 5 1.76 -17.62 -1.73
N GLY A 6 2.80 -18.36 -2.13
CA GLY A 6 3.01 -18.78 -3.52
C GLY A 6 3.46 -17.63 -4.45
N LEU A 7 3.99 -16.54 -3.88
CA LEU A 7 4.39 -15.35 -4.62
C LEU A 7 5.89 -15.40 -4.92
N GLU A 8 6.24 -15.16 -6.18
CA GLU A 8 7.61 -15.23 -6.68
C GLU A 8 8.35 -13.91 -6.44
N ASN A 9 7.63 -12.78 -6.32
CA ASN A 9 8.27 -11.47 -6.13
C ASN A 9 7.44 -10.47 -5.31
N SER A 10 8.11 -9.57 -4.57
CA SER A 10 7.46 -8.49 -3.80
C SER A 10 6.63 -7.55 -4.68
N SER A 11 6.88 -7.54 -5.99
CA SER A 11 6.10 -6.80 -6.97
C SER A 11 4.65 -7.29 -7.09
N GLU A 12 4.37 -8.54 -6.75
CA GLU A 12 3.02 -9.12 -6.83
C GLU A 12 2.10 -8.66 -5.69
N ILE A 13 2.68 -8.13 -4.60
CA ILE A 13 1.95 -7.52 -3.47
C ILE A 13 2.14 -6.01 -3.40
N ALA A 14 2.87 -5.42 -4.35
CA ALA A 14 3.09 -3.99 -4.37
C ALA A 14 1.81 -3.26 -4.79
N ILE A 15 1.30 -2.39 -3.91
CA ILE A 15 0.19 -1.50 -4.24
C ILE A 15 0.80 -0.25 -4.89
N ILE A 16 0.59 -0.07 -6.20
CA ILE A 16 1.15 1.03 -6.99
C ILE A 16 0.01 1.68 -7.77
N GLY A 17 -0.14 2.99 -7.63
CA GLY A 17 -1.19 3.74 -8.31
C GLY A 17 -1.36 5.14 -7.71
N ASN A 18 -2.46 5.79 -8.05
CA ASN A 18 -2.88 7.04 -7.43
C ASN A 18 -3.59 6.80 -6.08
N GLU A 19 -3.93 7.87 -5.36
CA GLU A 19 -4.54 7.77 -4.03
C GLU A 19 -5.84 6.95 -3.98
N LEU A 20 -6.68 7.03 -5.01
CA LEU A 20 -7.93 6.28 -5.08
C LEU A 20 -7.63 4.78 -5.23
N GLU A 21 -6.79 4.41 -6.19
CA GLU A 21 -6.42 3.01 -6.45
C GLU A 21 -5.75 2.36 -5.21
N VAL A 22 -4.87 3.10 -4.53
CA VAL A 22 -4.23 2.65 -3.29
C VAL A 22 -5.26 2.46 -2.18
N THR A 23 -6.25 3.35 -2.08
CA THR A 23 -7.32 3.23 -1.07
C THR A 23 -8.21 2.03 -1.35
N GLU A 24 -8.64 1.84 -2.60
CA GLU A 24 -9.49 0.71 -3.00
C GLU A 24 -8.80 -0.62 -2.69
N LYS A 25 -7.50 -0.75 -3.00
CA LYS A 25 -6.75 -1.97 -2.70
C LYS A 25 -6.59 -2.22 -1.20
N LEU A 26 -6.32 -1.18 -0.41
CA LEU A 26 -6.24 -1.31 1.05
C LEU A 26 -7.60 -1.71 1.65
N GLN A 27 -8.69 -1.16 1.13
CA GLN A 27 -10.05 -1.51 1.52
C GLN A 27 -10.36 -2.98 1.18
N GLU A 28 -10.04 -3.46 -0.02
CA GLU A 28 -10.18 -4.88 -0.38
C GLU A 28 -9.46 -5.82 0.60
N TYR A 29 -8.25 -5.47 1.03
CA TYR A 29 -7.53 -6.26 2.03
C TYR A 29 -8.20 -6.23 3.41
N ALA A 30 -8.69 -5.05 3.84
CA ALA A 30 -9.42 -4.92 5.10
C ALA A 30 -10.72 -5.75 5.07
N ASP A 31 -11.49 -5.68 3.97
CA ASP A 31 -12.70 -6.49 3.76
C ASP A 31 -12.41 -8.00 3.69
N ALA A 32 -11.22 -8.39 3.21
CA ALA A 32 -10.74 -9.77 3.24
C ALA A 32 -10.31 -10.22 4.66
N GLY A 33 -10.36 -9.34 5.66
CA GLY A 33 -10.07 -9.64 7.07
C GLY A 33 -8.69 -9.23 7.55
N ALA A 34 -7.94 -8.43 6.78
CA ALA A 34 -6.67 -7.87 7.25
C ALA A 34 -6.93 -6.87 8.39
N THR A 35 -6.36 -7.15 9.56
CA THR A 35 -6.50 -6.28 10.76
C THR A 35 -5.31 -5.37 11.00
N ASP A 36 -4.16 -5.66 10.38
CA ASP A 36 -2.93 -4.90 10.56
C ASP A 36 -2.15 -4.85 9.24
N PHE A 37 -1.59 -3.67 8.93
CA PHE A 37 -0.85 -3.41 7.69
C PHE A 37 0.58 -3.02 8.01
N ALA A 38 1.52 -3.92 7.73
CA ALA A 38 2.96 -3.64 7.75
C ALA A 38 3.46 -3.38 6.32
N ALA A 39 3.47 -2.12 5.89
CA ALA A 39 3.88 -1.72 4.53
C ALA A 39 5.19 -0.90 4.52
N SER A 40 5.97 -1.08 3.45
CA SER A 40 7.16 -0.25 3.16
C SER A 40 6.92 0.62 1.94
N ILE A 41 7.17 1.92 2.05
CA ILE A 41 6.97 2.87 0.95
C ILE A 41 8.21 2.87 0.06
N PHE A 42 8.05 2.34 -1.15
CA PHE A 42 9.09 2.40 -2.17
C PHE A 42 9.10 3.77 -2.85
N LYS A 43 10.32 4.25 -3.04
CA LYS A 43 10.66 5.57 -3.53
C LYS A 43 11.25 5.41 -4.93
N THR A 44 10.50 5.79 -5.97
CA THR A 44 10.89 5.59 -7.37
C THR A 44 10.47 6.77 -8.26
N GLY A 45 11.33 7.11 -9.23
CA GLY A 45 11.06 8.12 -10.24
C GLY A 45 11.46 9.55 -9.86
N LYS A 46 10.98 10.52 -10.65
CA LYS A 46 11.12 11.96 -10.37
C LYS A 46 10.12 12.36 -9.28
N ASN A 47 10.46 13.33 -8.44
CA ASN A 47 9.64 13.84 -7.33
C ASN A 47 9.45 12.87 -6.15
N ASP A 48 10.47 12.04 -5.90
CA ASP A 48 10.48 11.01 -4.86
C ASP A 48 9.99 11.46 -3.47
N ALA A 49 10.46 12.63 -3.02
CA ALA A 49 10.09 13.20 -1.73
C ALA A 49 8.60 13.63 -1.68
N GLU A 50 8.08 14.19 -2.77
CA GLU A 50 6.68 14.61 -2.88
C GLU A 50 5.75 13.39 -2.90
N ASN A 51 6.08 12.39 -3.72
CA ASN A 51 5.31 11.14 -3.81
C ASN A 51 5.26 10.43 -2.46
N ALA A 52 6.40 10.30 -1.77
CA ALA A 52 6.43 9.72 -0.43
C ALA A 52 5.60 10.52 0.59
N ALA A 53 5.58 11.84 0.48
CA ALA A 53 4.75 12.69 1.34
C ALA A 53 3.25 12.51 1.05
N ARG A 54 2.87 12.42 -0.23
CA ARG A 54 1.48 12.14 -0.66
C ARG A 54 0.99 10.79 -0.16
N THR A 55 1.78 9.72 -0.36
CA THR A 55 1.45 8.39 0.15
C THR A 55 1.28 8.41 1.67
N LYS A 56 2.20 9.05 2.42
CA LYS A 56 2.06 9.17 3.88
C LYS A 56 0.81 9.95 4.30
N ASN A 57 0.46 11.01 3.57
CA ASN A 57 -0.72 11.81 3.88
C ASN A 57 -2.01 11.00 3.63
N LEU A 58 -2.06 10.26 2.52
CA LEU A 58 -3.14 9.32 2.24
C LEU A 58 -3.30 8.29 3.37
N LEU A 59 -2.22 7.57 3.72
CA LEU A 59 -2.27 6.54 4.75
C LEU A 59 -2.73 7.09 6.11
N LYS A 60 -2.28 8.30 6.49
CA LYS A 60 -2.78 8.99 7.70
C LYS A 60 -4.27 9.29 7.63
N ASN A 61 -4.78 9.68 6.46
CA ASN A 61 -6.20 9.97 6.27
C ASN A 61 -7.08 8.72 6.33
N LEU A 62 -6.52 7.53 6.09
CA LEU A 62 -7.24 6.26 6.13
C LEU A 62 -7.29 5.63 7.53
N VAL A 63 -6.46 6.08 8.48
CA VAL A 63 -6.48 5.58 9.86
C VAL A 63 -7.88 5.74 10.48
N GLY A 64 -8.49 4.61 10.87
CA GLY A 64 -9.82 4.56 11.47
C GLY A 64 -10.98 4.71 10.48
N LYS A 65 -10.72 4.70 9.17
CA LYS A 65 -11.74 4.70 8.10
C LYS A 65 -11.79 3.38 7.34
N ILE A 66 -10.67 2.67 7.31
CA ILE A 66 -10.50 1.29 6.86
C ILE A 66 -10.08 0.45 8.06
#